data_AF-A0A7N4NRQ3-F1
#
_entry.id   AF-A0A7N4NRQ3-F1
#
_cell.length_a   1.000
_cell.length_b   1.000
_cell.length_c   1.000
_cell.angle_alpha   90.00
_cell.angle_beta   90.00
_cell.angle_gamma   90.00
#
_symmetry.space_group_name_H-M   'P 1'
#
loop_
_entity.id
_entity.type
_entity.pdbx_description
1 polymer ?
#
loop_
_entity_poly.entity_id
_entity_poly.type
_entity_poly.pdbx_seq_one_letter_code
_entity_poly.pdbx_strand_id
1 'polypeptide(L)'
;GREQGVPEAPGPRRRPRTPGPRPGVSPGAPARVPGGRGRRGRPGSRPGRPEKGFASRPGTADRPKRTSAASPSPVSGFHPARRTPLPAARGWVLSPRAEVPAGAAGGGGAGVGSSVSIRARERGESLRTAWNPRELGAAEVIFLHGLGDSGHSWADALSSIRLPYVKYICPHAPRIPVTLNMKMVMPSWFDLMGLSPDAPEDEVGIKKAAENIKALIEHEVKNGIPANRIILGGFSQGGALSLYTALTCSFPLAGIVALSCWLPLHRAFPQAANGMARDLAILQCHGELDPMVPVRFGALTSEKLKLVVPPSKVQFKTYPGVMHSSCPQEMAAVKEFIEKLLPPI
;
A
#
# COMPACT_ATOMS: atom_id res chain seq x y z
N GLY A 1 46.22 -69.32 14.28
CA GLY A 1 46.18 -69.22 15.75
C GLY A 1 47.19 -68.20 16.21
N ARG A 2 46.90 -67.44 17.28
CA ARG A 2 47.56 -66.18 17.66
C ARG A 2 47.39 -65.05 16.62
N GLU A 3 46.21 -64.46 16.59
CA GLU A 3 46.07 -63.05 16.20
C GLU A 3 46.54 -62.15 17.35
N GLN A 4 46.81 -60.87 17.05
CA GLN A 4 47.43 -59.92 17.97
C GLN A 4 46.38 -58.99 18.60
N GLY A 5 46.53 -58.67 19.89
CA GLY A 5 45.56 -57.88 20.64
C GLY A 5 45.57 -56.40 20.30
N VAL A 6 44.40 -55.82 20.08
CA VAL A 6 44.18 -54.36 19.98
C VAL A 6 43.88 -53.79 21.37
N PRO A 7 44.53 -52.70 21.82
CA PRO A 7 44.23 -52.08 23.11
C PRO A 7 42.96 -51.22 23.07
N GLU A 8 42.10 -51.34 24.07
CA GLU A 8 40.90 -50.49 24.22
C GLU A 8 41.25 -49.03 24.57
N ALA A 9 40.44 -48.09 24.06
CA ALA A 9 40.52 -46.67 24.39
C ALA A 9 39.60 -46.31 25.58
N PRO A 10 40.04 -45.48 26.54
CA PRO A 10 39.29 -45.19 27.76
C PRO A 10 38.07 -44.29 27.53
N GLY A 11 36.95 -44.65 28.16
CA GLY A 11 35.67 -43.94 28.05
C GLY A 11 35.63 -42.51 28.66
N PRO A 12 34.58 -41.73 28.35
CA PRO A 12 34.54 -40.28 28.62
C PRO A 12 34.42 -39.93 30.11
N ARG A 13 35.29 -39.03 30.58
CA ARG A 13 35.28 -38.51 31.96
C ARG A 13 34.05 -37.64 32.23
N ARG A 14 33.32 -37.91 33.31
CA ARG A 14 32.19 -37.08 33.78
C ARG A 14 32.69 -35.72 34.27
N ARG A 15 32.02 -34.63 33.85
CA ARG A 15 32.23 -33.28 34.43
C ARG A 15 31.50 -33.15 35.78
N PRO A 16 32.08 -32.45 36.78
CA PRO A 16 31.38 -32.13 38.03
C PRO A 16 30.23 -31.14 37.79
N ARG A 17 29.20 -31.19 38.65
CA ARG A 17 28.04 -30.28 38.62
C ARG A 17 28.31 -29.03 39.46
N THR A 18 27.99 -27.86 38.95
CA THR A 18 27.93 -26.60 39.72
C THR A 18 26.60 -26.48 40.49
N PRO A 19 26.58 -25.92 41.72
CA PRO A 19 25.34 -25.65 42.43
C PRO A 19 24.62 -24.40 41.87
N GLY A 20 23.29 -24.46 41.75
CA GLY A 20 22.46 -23.28 41.47
C GLY A 20 21.90 -22.66 42.77
N PRO A 21 21.67 -21.33 42.82
CA PRO A 21 21.10 -20.67 43.99
C PRO A 21 19.60 -20.98 44.16
N ARG A 22 19.11 -21.00 45.41
CA ARG A 22 17.68 -21.06 45.76
C ARG A 22 17.14 -19.66 46.12
N PRO A 23 15.82 -19.42 45.99
CA PRO A 23 15.25 -18.08 46.19
C PRO A 23 15.16 -17.66 47.67
N GLY A 24 15.34 -16.37 47.93
CA GLY A 24 15.07 -15.71 49.21
C GLY A 24 13.72 -14.96 49.20
N VAL A 25 13.18 -14.67 50.39
CA VAL A 25 11.78 -14.24 50.59
C VAL A 25 11.69 -12.84 51.22
N SER A 26 10.77 -12.01 50.70
CA SER A 26 10.32 -10.70 51.23
C SER A 26 9.61 -10.85 52.60
N PRO A 27 9.59 -9.84 53.52
CA PRO A 27 8.97 -8.54 53.25
C PRO A 27 9.52 -7.31 54.04
N GLY A 28 8.95 -6.12 53.78
CA GLY A 28 9.11 -4.94 54.64
C GLY A 28 8.56 -3.64 54.06
N ALA A 29 7.52 -3.08 54.68
CA ALA A 29 7.01 -1.73 54.41
C ALA A 29 6.57 -1.07 55.72
N PRO A 30 6.58 0.28 55.82
CA PRO A 30 5.59 0.97 56.63
C PRO A 30 5.01 2.28 56.01
N ALA A 31 4.12 2.91 56.79
CA ALA A 31 3.25 4.07 56.56
C ALA A 31 3.90 5.37 55.99
N ARG A 32 3.21 6.35 55.36
CA ARG A 32 1.99 7.17 55.73
C ARG A 32 2.28 8.14 56.90
N VAL A 33 1.77 9.39 57.04
CA VAL A 33 0.54 10.05 56.51
C VAL A 33 0.78 11.51 55.89
N PRO A 34 0.26 12.74 56.27
CA PRO A 34 0.15 13.88 55.31
C PRO A 34 0.55 15.35 55.76
N GLY A 35 0.43 16.34 54.84
CA GLY A 35 0.33 17.80 55.12
C GLY A 35 0.83 18.69 53.96
N GLY A 36 0.30 19.88 53.60
CA GLY A 36 -0.80 20.71 54.13
C GLY A 36 -1.40 21.68 53.06
N ARG A 37 -2.19 22.71 53.46
CA ARG A 37 -3.03 23.57 52.56
C ARG A 37 -2.55 25.03 52.48
N GLY A 38 -2.73 25.75 51.35
CA GLY A 38 -2.40 27.19 51.24
C GLY A 38 -2.96 28.01 50.05
N ARG A 39 -4.13 28.65 50.27
CA ARG A 39 -4.81 29.81 49.60
C ARG A 39 -4.01 30.67 48.56
N ARG A 40 -4.52 30.89 47.33
CA ARG A 40 -5.49 31.94 46.82
C ARG A 40 -4.92 33.36 46.60
N GLY A 41 -5.00 33.88 45.36
CA GLY A 41 -4.84 35.31 44.99
C GLY A 41 -5.19 35.63 43.51
N ARG A 42 -5.85 36.77 43.25
CA ARG A 42 -6.32 37.35 41.95
C ARG A 42 -6.66 38.85 42.20
N PRO A 43 -6.88 39.72 41.20
CA PRO A 43 -6.23 39.90 39.88
C PRO A 43 -5.96 41.42 39.56
N GLY A 44 -5.56 41.76 38.32
CA GLY A 44 -5.55 43.15 37.77
C GLY A 44 -4.14 43.66 37.37
N SER A 45 -3.96 44.71 36.55
CA SER A 45 -4.86 45.48 35.67
C SER A 45 -4.05 46.21 34.56
N ARG A 46 -4.71 46.64 33.46
CA ARG A 46 -4.20 47.60 32.44
C ARG A 46 -4.19 49.05 33.00
N PRO A 47 -3.58 50.09 32.37
CA PRO A 47 -3.26 50.27 30.94
C PRO A 47 -1.90 50.95 30.59
N GLY A 48 -1.69 51.31 29.32
CA GLY A 48 -0.62 52.24 28.90
C GLY A 48 -0.37 52.30 27.37
N ARG A 49 -0.57 53.47 26.74
CA ARG A 49 -0.17 53.81 25.35
C ARG A 49 0.10 55.32 25.30
N PRO A 50 1.05 55.79 24.46
CA PRO A 50 0.85 57.07 23.77
C PRO A 50 1.16 56.99 22.26
N GLU A 51 0.76 58.04 21.54
CA GLU A 51 1.04 58.27 20.11
C GLU A 51 1.85 59.56 19.90
N LYS A 52 2.55 59.64 18.75
CA LYS A 52 2.97 60.84 17.97
C LYS A 52 3.77 60.34 16.74
N GLY A 53 3.75 60.95 15.55
CA GLY A 53 2.99 62.10 15.05
C GLY A 53 3.86 63.00 14.15
N PHE A 54 3.34 63.44 12.97
CA PHE A 54 3.98 64.23 11.88
C PHE A 54 4.91 63.42 10.93
N ALA A 55 4.96 63.56 9.58
CA ALA A 55 4.75 64.66 8.58
C ALA A 55 6.01 65.54 8.33
N SER A 56 6.43 65.93 7.10
CA SER A 56 5.92 65.74 5.72
C SER A 56 7.02 65.95 4.61
N ARG A 57 6.66 65.74 3.32
CA ARG A 57 7.41 65.95 2.03
C ARG A 57 7.82 67.44 1.73
N PRO A 58 8.46 67.86 0.58
CA PRO A 58 8.84 67.19 -0.71
C PRO A 58 10.23 67.56 -1.36
N GLY A 59 10.51 67.00 -2.58
CA GLY A 59 11.41 67.58 -3.62
C GLY A 59 12.77 66.86 -3.85
N THR A 60 13.41 66.86 -5.03
CA THR A 60 13.03 67.26 -6.42
C THR A 60 13.89 66.48 -7.46
N ALA A 61 13.61 66.64 -8.75
CA ALA A 61 14.17 65.83 -9.87
C ALA A 61 15.60 66.19 -10.33
N ASP A 62 16.23 65.32 -11.15
CA ASP A 62 16.67 65.71 -12.52
C ASP A 62 16.81 64.49 -13.47
N ARG A 63 16.74 64.71 -14.81
CA ARG A 63 17.05 63.75 -15.90
C ARG A 63 17.19 64.40 -17.31
N PRO A 64 18.36 64.30 -17.95
CA PRO A 64 18.57 64.25 -19.42
C PRO A 64 18.83 62.78 -19.89
N LYS A 65 19.07 62.38 -21.15
CA LYS A 65 18.65 62.64 -22.57
C LYS A 65 19.10 61.34 -23.31
N ARG A 66 18.40 60.58 -24.16
CA ARG A 66 17.30 60.72 -25.16
C ARG A 66 17.76 60.86 -26.61
N THR A 67 17.74 59.74 -27.34
CA THR A 67 17.63 59.55 -28.81
C THR A 67 16.75 58.29 -29.00
N SER A 68 15.62 58.26 -29.75
CA SER A 68 15.38 58.36 -31.20
C SER A 68 16.03 57.24 -32.02
N ALA A 69 15.33 56.44 -32.84
CA ALA A 69 13.90 56.36 -33.22
C ALA A 69 13.54 54.87 -33.54
N ALA A 70 12.43 54.42 -34.15
CA ALA A 70 11.28 55.03 -34.84
C ALA A 70 10.02 54.09 -34.77
N SER A 71 8.98 54.35 -35.59
CA SER A 71 7.81 53.46 -35.81
C SER A 71 7.55 53.25 -37.31
N PRO A 72 6.79 52.20 -37.68
CA PRO A 72 5.60 52.44 -38.52
C PRO A 72 4.31 51.81 -37.93
N SER A 73 3.19 52.04 -38.62
CA SER A 73 1.82 51.92 -38.06
C SER A 73 1.06 50.64 -38.54
N PRO A 74 -0.27 50.46 -38.42
CA PRO A 74 -0.82 49.21 -37.91
C PRO A 74 -1.54 48.32 -38.96
N VAL A 75 -1.79 47.06 -38.57
CA VAL A 75 -2.67 46.14 -39.32
C VAL A 75 -3.92 45.83 -38.47
N SER A 76 -5.07 45.73 -39.12
CA SER A 76 -6.40 45.58 -38.52
C SER A 76 -6.76 44.13 -38.20
N GLY A 77 -7.73 43.94 -37.28
CA GLY A 77 -8.52 42.70 -37.21
C GLY A 77 -8.55 41.98 -35.87
N PHE A 78 -9.28 42.51 -34.88
CA PHE A 78 -9.76 41.71 -33.74
C PHE A 78 -11.26 41.46 -33.87
N HIS A 79 -11.64 40.19 -34.04
CA HIS A 79 -13.01 39.71 -33.83
C HIS A 79 -13.10 38.99 -32.48
N PRO A 80 -14.19 39.19 -31.71
CA PRO A 80 -14.38 38.47 -30.45
C PRO A 80 -14.71 37.00 -30.72
N ALA A 81 -13.78 36.10 -30.39
CA ALA A 81 -14.02 34.66 -30.46
C ALA A 81 -15.18 34.27 -29.53
N ARG A 82 -16.19 33.56 -30.07
CA ARG A 82 -17.37 33.14 -29.31
C ARG A 82 -16.97 32.11 -28.25
N ARG A 83 -17.44 32.28 -27.01
CA ARG A 83 -17.36 31.23 -25.98
C ARG A 83 -18.28 30.07 -26.37
N THR A 84 -17.71 28.95 -26.80
CA THR A 84 -18.41 27.67 -26.84
C THR A 84 -18.45 27.06 -25.43
N PRO A 85 -19.61 26.60 -24.93
CA PRO A 85 -19.66 25.89 -23.66
C PRO A 85 -19.07 24.48 -23.82
N LEU A 86 -18.28 24.05 -22.85
CA LEU A 86 -17.84 22.66 -22.74
C LEU A 86 -19.06 21.75 -22.50
N PRO A 87 -19.19 20.60 -23.19
CA PRO A 87 -20.25 19.65 -22.92
C PRO A 87 -20.09 19.06 -21.51
N ALA A 88 -21.20 18.93 -20.78
CA ALA A 88 -21.20 18.37 -19.44
C ALA A 88 -20.69 16.91 -19.43
N ALA A 89 -19.96 16.54 -18.38
CA ALA A 89 -19.45 15.18 -18.20
C ALA A 89 -20.60 14.17 -18.17
N ARG A 90 -20.70 13.33 -19.21
CA ARG A 90 -21.61 12.18 -19.20
C ARG A 90 -21.07 11.14 -18.23
N GLY A 91 -21.95 10.62 -17.36
CA GLY A 91 -21.58 9.59 -16.39
C GLY A 91 -21.14 8.30 -17.08
N TRP A 92 -19.95 7.81 -16.74
CA TRP A 92 -19.39 6.57 -17.26
C TRP A 92 -19.98 5.38 -16.50
N VAL A 93 -21.03 4.76 -17.06
CA VAL A 93 -21.51 3.46 -16.60
C VAL A 93 -20.62 2.38 -17.20
N LEU A 94 -19.95 1.59 -16.36
CA LEU A 94 -19.21 0.41 -16.79
C LEU A 94 -20.20 -0.68 -17.22
N SER A 95 -20.32 -0.91 -18.53
CA SER A 95 -21.16 -1.98 -19.06
C SER A 95 -20.64 -3.36 -18.65
N PRO A 96 -21.51 -4.30 -18.23
CA PRO A 96 -21.10 -5.69 -18.05
C PRO A 96 -20.69 -6.31 -19.40
N ARG A 97 -19.66 -7.17 -19.39
CA ARG A 97 -19.33 -7.99 -20.57
C ARG A 97 -20.45 -9.00 -20.83
N ALA A 98 -20.77 -9.21 -22.09
CA ALA A 98 -21.75 -10.22 -22.50
C ALA A 98 -21.24 -11.64 -22.26
N GLU A 99 -22.16 -12.54 -21.89
CA GLU A 99 -21.91 -13.97 -21.82
C GLU A 99 -21.82 -14.57 -23.23
N VAL A 100 -20.98 -15.59 -23.41
CA VAL A 100 -20.86 -16.34 -24.66
C VAL A 100 -21.66 -17.63 -24.52
N PRO A 101 -22.63 -17.93 -25.42
CA PRO A 101 -23.47 -19.11 -25.30
C PRO A 101 -22.71 -20.40 -25.61
N ALA A 102 -23.01 -21.46 -24.86
CA ALA A 102 -22.41 -22.78 -25.06
C ALA A 102 -23.02 -23.52 -26.26
N GLY A 103 -22.20 -23.90 -27.24
CA GLY A 103 -22.55 -24.85 -28.31
C GLY A 103 -22.14 -26.29 -27.92
N ALA A 104 -22.86 -27.30 -28.42
CA ALA A 104 -22.79 -28.67 -27.89
C ALA A 104 -22.33 -29.74 -28.89
N ALA A 105 -21.76 -30.81 -28.32
CA ALA A 105 -21.54 -32.17 -28.87
C ALA A 105 -20.52 -32.36 -30.02
N GLY A 106 -19.66 -33.39 -29.90
CA GLY A 106 -18.59 -33.65 -30.88
C GLY A 106 -17.75 -34.95 -30.75
N GLY A 107 -18.18 -35.95 -29.97
CA GLY A 107 -17.79 -37.37 -30.12
C GLY A 107 -16.32 -37.85 -30.03
N GLY A 108 -16.03 -38.68 -29.01
CA GLY A 108 -15.18 -39.88 -29.17
C GLY A 108 -13.70 -39.80 -28.77
N GLY A 109 -13.26 -40.72 -27.90
CA GLY A 109 -11.85 -40.96 -27.57
C GLY A 109 -11.66 -41.43 -26.13
N ALA A 110 -11.24 -42.69 -25.92
CA ALA A 110 -11.04 -43.26 -24.58
C ALA A 110 -9.60 -43.12 -24.10
N GLY A 111 -9.40 -42.73 -22.84
CA GLY A 111 -8.11 -42.69 -22.16
C GLY A 111 -8.30 -42.74 -20.64
N VAL A 112 -7.57 -43.62 -19.95
CA VAL A 112 -7.76 -43.86 -18.51
C VAL A 112 -6.88 -42.90 -17.70
N GLY A 113 -7.48 -42.13 -16.80
CA GLY A 113 -6.76 -41.17 -15.94
C GLY A 113 -7.54 -40.81 -14.67
N SER A 114 -7.01 -41.25 -13.52
CA SER A 114 -7.49 -41.08 -12.15
C SER A 114 -8.32 -39.81 -11.85
N SER A 115 -9.61 -39.98 -11.55
CA SER A 115 -10.52 -38.89 -11.19
C SER A 115 -10.41 -38.47 -9.73
N VAL A 116 -9.85 -37.28 -9.48
CA VAL A 116 -9.97 -36.59 -8.18
C VAL A 116 -11.22 -35.71 -8.22
N SER A 117 -12.31 -36.19 -7.63
CA SER A 117 -13.63 -35.53 -7.65
C SER A 117 -13.68 -34.26 -6.79
N ILE A 118 -13.40 -33.10 -7.39
CA ILE A 118 -13.58 -31.80 -6.74
C ILE A 118 -15.08 -31.52 -6.56
N ARG A 119 -15.62 -31.84 -5.37
CA ARG A 119 -16.89 -31.28 -4.91
C ARG A 119 -16.66 -29.86 -4.42
N ALA A 120 -16.86 -28.89 -5.29
CA ALA A 120 -17.00 -27.50 -4.89
C ALA A 120 -18.17 -27.39 -3.89
N ARG A 121 -17.92 -26.79 -2.72
CA ARG A 121 -18.95 -26.48 -1.72
C ARG A 121 -18.84 -25.00 -1.37
N GLU A 122 -19.87 -24.24 -1.73
CA GLU A 122 -19.92 -22.81 -1.52
C GLU A 122 -19.83 -22.46 -0.02
N ARG A 123 -18.82 -21.68 0.38
CA ARG A 123 -18.81 -20.72 1.50
C ARG A 123 -17.43 -20.06 1.64
N GLY A 124 -17.29 -18.82 1.15
CA GLY A 124 -16.41 -17.77 1.70
C GLY A 124 -14.90 -18.00 1.88
N GLU A 125 -14.34 -19.18 1.56
CA GLU A 125 -12.94 -19.49 1.83
C GLU A 125 -12.02 -19.01 0.69
N SER A 126 -11.06 -18.16 1.04
CA SER A 126 -9.94 -17.77 0.15
C SER A 126 -9.21 -19.02 -0.35
N LEU A 127 -8.82 -19.04 -1.63
CA LEU A 127 -8.12 -20.17 -2.25
C LEU A 127 -6.78 -20.49 -1.58
N ARG A 128 -6.81 -21.38 -0.57
CA ARG A 128 -5.64 -21.97 0.05
C ARG A 128 -5.21 -23.20 -0.77
N THR A 129 -4.41 -22.98 -1.83
CA THR A 129 -3.67 -24.10 -2.46
C THR A 129 -2.87 -24.82 -1.38
N ALA A 130 -2.77 -26.16 -1.45
CA ALA A 130 -2.15 -26.97 -0.41
C ALA A 130 -0.71 -26.51 -0.14
N TRP A 131 -0.51 -25.89 1.02
CA TRP A 131 0.72 -25.24 1.43
C TRP A 131 1.15 -25.80 2.79
N ASN A 132 2.43 -26.14 2.93
CA ASN A 132 2.98 -26.67 4.17
C ASN A 132 3.74 -25.55 4.92
N PRO A 133 3.13 -24.88 5.91
CA PRO A 133 3.76 -23.75 6.62
C PRO A 133 4.93 -24.17 7.54
N ARG A 134 5.34 -25.44 7.53
CA ARG A 134 6.46 -25.97 8.33
C ARG A 134 7.78 -26.06 7.57
N GLU A 135 7.80 -25.72 6.30
CA GLU A 135 9.04 -25.54 5.55
C GLU A 135 9.70 -24.22 6.02
N LEU A 136 10.86 -24.35 6.70
CA LEU A 136 11.65 -23.20 7.13
C LEU A 136 11.98 -22.36 5.89
N GLY A 137 11.72 -21.06 5.97
CA GLY A 137 11.94 -20.13 4.86
C GLY A 137 10.68 -19.63 4.15
N ALA A 138 9.49 -20.14 4.49
CA ALA A 138 8.22 -19.67 3.91
C ALA A 138 8.10 -18.14 3.86
N ALA A 139 7.59 -17.64 2.73
CA ALA A 139 7.32 -16.22 2.50
C ALA A 139 5.97 -16.04 1.82
N GLU A 140 5.45 -14.80 1.78
CA GLU A 140 4.10 -14.54 1.29
C GLU A 140 3.95 -13.23 0.51
N VAL A 141 3.05 -13.26 -0.47
CA VAL A 141 2.47 -12.09 -1.13
C VAL A 141 0.96 -12.08 -0.87
N ILE A 142 0.46 -11.06 -0.18
CA ILE A 142 -0.97 -10.78 -0.08
C ILE A 142 -1.30 -9.77 -1.18
N PHE A 143 -2.18 -10.09 -2.13
CA PHE A 143 -2.47 -9.23 -3.28
C PHE A 143 -3.95 -8.82 -3.37
N LEU A 144 -4.22 -7.52 -3.34
CA LEU A 144 -5.57 -6.96 -3.33
C LEU A 144 -6.02 -6.56 -4.75
N HIS A 145 -7.14 -7.11 -5.21
CA HIS A 145 -7.69 -6.86 -6.54
C HIS A 145 -8.33 -5.46 -6.67
N GLY A 146 -8.60 -5.04 -7.91
CA GLY A 146 -9.26 -3.76 -8.22
C GLY A 146 -10.76 -3.75 -7.94
N LEU A 147 -11.38 -2.57 -8.10
CA LEU A 147 -12.84 -2.39 -7.97
C LEU A 147 -13.61 -3.30 -8.94
N GLY A 148 -14.64 -4.00 -8.46
CA GLY A 148 -15.51 -4.87 -9.26
C GLY A 148 -14.92 -6.23 -9.63
N ASP A 149 -13.61 -6.42 -9.45
CA ASP A 149 -12.85 -7.64 -9.76
C ASP A 149 -12.97 -8.70 -8.64
N SER A 150 -12.17 -9.77 -8.71
CA SER A 150 -12.05 -10.78 -7.65
C SER A 150 -10.61 -11.27 -7.48
N GLY A 151 -10.33 -11.91 -6.33
CA GLY A 151 -9.05 -12.57 -6.09
C GLY A 151 -8.69 -13.70 -7.05
N HIS A 152 -9.65 -14.30 -7.78
CA HIS A 152 -9.36 -15.34 -8.78
C HIS A 152 -8.51 -14.79 -9.93
N SER A 153 -8.94 -13.67 -10.52
CA SER A 153 -8.29 -13.00 -11.65
C SER A 153 -6.80 -12.73 -11.38
N TRP A 154 -6.48 -12.34 -10.15
CA TRP A 154 -5.10 -12.05 -9.73
C TRP A 154 -4.34 -13.27 -9.26
N ALA A 155 -4.99 -14.30 -8.69
CA ALA A 155 -4.35 -15.59 -8.43
C ALA A 155 -3.88 -16.24 -9.74
N ASP A 156 -4.72 -16.21 -10.78
CA ASP A 156 -4.39 -16.72 -12.11
C ASP A 156 -3.26 -15.91 -12.75
N ALA A 157 -3.32 -14.56 -12.72
CA ALA A 157 -2.26 -13.71 -13.24
C ALA A 157 -0.92 -13.93 -12.51
N LEU A 158 -0.93 -13.99 -11.18
CA LEU A 158 0.26 -14.21 -10.35
C LEU A 158 0.82 -15.63 -10.48
N SER A 159 0.01 -16.62 -10.88
CA SER A 159 0.49 -18.00 -11.10
C SER A 159 1.64 -18.06 -12.12
N SER A 160 1.61 -17.19 -13.14
CA SER A 160 2.65 -17.09 -14.18
C SER A 160 4.02 -16.64 -13.67
N ILE A 161 4.07 -16.00 -12.48
CA ILE A 161 5.29 -15.54 -11.82
C ILE A 161 5.49 -16.15 -10.43
N ARG A 162 4.77 -17.23 -10.12
CA ARG A 162 4.80 -17.89 -8.81
C ARG A 162 6.19 -18.44 -8.50
N LEU A 163 6.74 -18.04 -7.36
CA LEU A 163 7.93 -18.66 -6.78
C LEU A 163 7.52 -19.86 -5.91
N PRO A 164 8.28 -20.98 -5.90
CA PRO A 164 7.85 -22.20 -5.22
C PRO A 164 7.81 -22.06 -3.70
N TYR A 165 8.70 -21.25 -3.12
CA TYR A 165 8.80 -20.95 -1.68
C TYR A 165 7.96 -19.73 -1.24
N VAL A 166 7.12 -19.18 -2.12
CA VAL A 166 6.22 -18.06 -1.81
C VAL A 166 4.75 -18.49 -1.92
N LYS A 167 4.00 -18.24 -0.85
CA LYS A 167 2.54 -18.33 -0.79
C LYS A 167 1.92 -17.06 -1.37
N TYR A 168 0.81 -17.17 -2.10
CA TYR A 168 0.11 -16.02 -2.66
C TYR A 168 -1.34 -16.07 -2.17
N ILE A 169 -1.78 -15.04 -1.43
CA ILE A 169 -3.18 -14.89 -0.99
C ILE A 169 -3.80 -13.75 -1.78
N CYS A 170 -4.86 -14.04 -2.54
CA CYS A 170 -5.68 -13.04 -3.21
C CYS A 170 -7.07 -13.00 -2.56
N PRO A 171 -7.27 -12.23 -1.46
CA PRO A 171 -8.56 -12.18 -0.77
C PRO A 171 -9.62 -11.47 -1.62
N HIS A 172 -10.89 -11.81 -1.39
CA HIS A 172 -12.02 -11.18 -2.07
C HIS A 172 -12.53 -9.96 -1.28
N ALA A 173 -12.72 -8.83 -1.97
CA ALA A 173 -13.36 -7.66 -1.39
C ALA A 173 -14.84 -7.94 -1.04
N PRO A 174 -15.38 -7.35 0.03
CA PRO A 174 -16.80 -7.44 0.34
C PRO A 174 -17.65 -6.78 -0.75
N ARG A 175 -18.89 -7.24 -0.93
CA ARG A 175 -19.85 -6.56 -1.81
C ARG A 175 -20.49 -5.39 -1.06
N ILE A 176 -20.25 -4.17 -1.51
CA ILE A 176 -20.77 -2.93 -0.93
C ILE A 176 -21.33 -2.01 -2.03
N PRO A 177 -22.28 -1.11 -1.73
CA PRO A 177 -22.69 -0.06 -2.67
C PRO A 177 -21.54 0.91 -2.91
N VAL A 178 -21.28 1.27 -4.18
CA VAL A 178 -20.18 2.17 -4.57
C VAL A 178 -20.74 3.47 -5.18
N THR A 179 -20.47 4.61 -4.55
CA THR A 179 -21.03 5.92 -4.87
C THR A 179 -20.72 6.37 -6.30
N LEU A 180 -19.48 6.20 -6.76
CA LEU A 180 -19.06 6.48 -8.15
C LEU A 180 -19.93 5.72 -9.18
N ASN A 181 -20.30 4.49 -8.87
CA ASN A 181 -21.12 3.62 -9.72
C ASN A 181 -22.60 3.66 -9.30
N MET A 182 -23.12 4.85 -9.01
CA MET A 182 -24.52 5.12 -8.67
C MET A 182 -25.06 4.27 -7.49
N LYS A 183 -24.19 3.93 -6.52
CA LYS A 183 -24.46 3.04 -5.37
C LYS A 183 -24.79 1.59 -5.75
N MET A 184 -24.44 1.14 -6.96
CA MET A 184 -24.52 -0.28 -7.35
C MET A 184 -23.64 -1.15 -6.43
N VAL A 185 -24.15 -2.31 -6.03
CA VAL A 185 -23.50 -3.21 -5.06
C VAL A 185 -22.54 -4.18 -5.76
N MET A 186 -21.24 -3.99 -5.55
CA MET A 186 -20.15 -4.74 -6.21
C MET A 186 -18.97 -4.99 -5.27
N PRO A 187 -18.04 -5.92 -5.58
CA PRO A 187 -16.81 -6.09 -4.81
C PRO A 187 -16.01 -4.79 -4.74
N SER A 188 -15.82 -4.25 -3.54
CA SER A 188 -15.06 -3.01 -3.31
C SER A 188 -14.51 -2.98 -1.89
N TRP A 189 -13.29 -2.50 -1.70
CA TRP A 189 -12.63 -2.49 -0.39
C TRP A 189 -13.16 -1.40 0.55
N PHE A 190 -13.52 -0.25 -0.02
CA PHE A 190 -14.06 0.95 0.64
C PHE A 190 -14.96 1.71 -0.37
N ASP A 191 -15.73 2.72 0.04
CA ASP A 191 -16.53 3.49 -0.93
C ASP A 191 -15.63 4.41 -1.77
N LEU A 192 -15.89 4.45 -3.08
CA LEU A 192 -15.18 5.28 -4.04
C LEU A 192 -16.14 6.34 -4.58
N MET A 193 -15.82 7.62 -4.37
CA MET A 193 -16.72 8.74 -4.69
C MET A 193 -16.26 9.55 -5.92
N GLY A 194 -15.02 9.34 -6.39
CA GLY A 194 -14.44 10.04 -7.54
C GLY A 194 -13.07 9.49 -7.93
N LEU A 195 -12.56 9.97 -9.08
CA LEU A 195 -11.26 9.61 -9.66
C LEU A 195 -10.42 10.88 -9.93
N SER A 196 -10.37 11.80 -8.96
CA SER A 196 -9.56 13.03 -9.03
C SER A 196 -8.82 13.29 -7.72
N PRO A 197 -7.72 14.08 -7.70
CA PRO A 197 -6.90 14.29 -6.49
C PRO A 197 -7.57 15.13 -5.38
N ASP A 198 -8.72 15.71 -5.71
CA ASP A 198 -9.57 16.51 -4.83
C ASP A 198 -10.96 15.87 -4.61
N ALA A 199 -11.15 14.63 -5.06
CA ALA A 199 -12.35 13.86 -4.74
C ALA A 199 -12.38 13.52 -3.23
N PRO A 200 -13.57 13.54 -2.59
CA PRO A 200 -13.72 12.97 -1.26
C PRO A 200 -13.36 11.47 -1.24
N GLU A 201 -12.65 11.04 -0.20
CA GLU A 201 -12.30 9.64 0.04
C GLU A 201 -13.02 9.10 1.28
N ASP A 202 -13.38 7.82 1.26
CA ASP A 202 -14.02 7.13 2.40
C ASP A 202 -13.00 6.84 3.50
N GLU A 203 -12.62 7.86 4.27
CA GLU A 203 -11.63 7.73 5.35
C GLU A 203 -11.98 6.62 6.35
N VAL A 204 -13.28 6.41 6.62
CA VAL A 204 -13.76 5.40 7.57
C VAL A 204 -13.63 3.99 6.97
N GLY A 205 -14.06 3.80 5.72
CA GLY A 205 -13.93 2.53 5.01
C GLY A 205 -12.47 2.17 4.69
N ILE A 206 -11.65 3.12 4.26
CA ILE A 206 -10.20 2.94 4.03
C ILE A 206 -9.52 2.43 5.30
N LYS A 207 -9.77 3.10 6.45
CA LYS A 207 -9.23 2.66 7.75
C LYS A 207 -9.76 1.29 8.16
N LYS A 208 -11.07 1.05 8.07
CA LYS A 208 -11.68 -0.25 8.39
C LYS A 208 -11.12 -1.38 7.53
N ALA A 209 -10.95 -1.15 6.24
CA ALA A 209 -10.37 -2.12 5.31
C ALA A 209 -8.89 -2.37 5.65
N ALA A 210 -8.12 -1.33 5.99
CA ALA A 210 -6.72 -1.48 6.38
C ALA A 210 -6.57 -2.30 7.66
N GLU A 211 -7.42 -2.12 8.67
CA GLU A 211 -7.40 -2.97 9.87
C GLU A 211 -7.79 -4.43 9.56
N ASN A 212 -8.70 -4.69 8.61
CA ASN A 212 -8.97 -6.05 8.16
C ASN A 212 -7.74 -6.71 7.51
N ILE A 213 -6.97 -5.97 6.71
CA ILE A 213 -5.74 -6.48 6.09
C ILE A 213 -4.61 -6.62 7.12
N LYS A 214 -4.51 -5.74 8.12
CA LYS A 214 -3.59 -5.91 9.26
C LYS A 214 -3.92 -7.17 10.08
N ALA A 215 -5.20 -7.48 10.27
CA ALA A 215 -5.62 -8.73 10.92
C ALA A 215 -5.26 -9.98 10.09
N LEU A 216 -5.31 -9.91 8.75
CA LEU A 216 -4.81 -10.97 7.88
C LEU A 216 -3.28 -11.14 7.99
N ILE A 217 -2.52 -10.05 7.97
CA ILE A 217 -1.07 -10.04 8.20
C ILE A 217 -0.74 -10.66 9.57
N GLU A 218 -1.42 -10.22 10.63
CA GLU A 218 -1.21 -10.75 11.99
C GLU A 218 -1.55 -12.25 12.08
N HIS A 219 -2.61 -12.70 11.39
CA HIS A 219 -2.95 -14.12 11.30
C HIS A 219 -1.82 -14.94 10.67
N GLU A 220 -1.23 -14.50 9.56
CA GLU A 220 -0.16 -15.25 8.89
C GLU A 220 1.17 -15.17 9.66
N VAL A 221 1.44 -14.07 10.36
CA VAL A 221 2.53 -13.98 11.35
C VAL A 221 2.34 -14.98 12.50
N LYS A 222 1.12 -15.10 13.04
CA LYS A 222 0.78 -16.11 14.06
C LYS A 222 0.89 -17.55 13.56
N ASN A 223 0.76 -17.79 12.25
CA ASN A 223 0.97 -19.10 11.62
C ASN A 223 2.45 -19.35 11.21
N GLY A 224 3.37 -18.44 11.53
CA GLY A 224 4.82 -18.66 11.42
C GLY A 224 5.52 -17.99 10.25
N ILE A 225 4.83 -17.17 9.45
CA ILE A 225 5.45 -16.40 8.35
C ILE A 225 5.93 -15.05 8.93
N PRO A 226 7.25 -14.78 9.03
CA PRO A 226 7.74 -13.52 9.61
C PRO A 226 7.23 -12.30 8.85
N ALA A 227 6.94 -11.19 9.54
CA ALA A 227 6.43 -9.98 8.88
C ALA A 227 7.35 -9.48 7.74
N ASN A 228 8.67 -9.54 7.95
CA ASN A 228 9.69 -9.19 6.95
C ASN A 228 9.86 -10.26 5.84
N ARG A 229 8.96 -11.25 5.77
CA ARG A 229 8.78 -12.20 4.67
C ARG A 229 7.41 -12.02 3.98
N ILE A 230 6.63 -11.00 4.35
CA ILE A 230 5.33 -10.68 3.74
C ILE A 230 5.47 -9.42 2.88
N ILE A 231 5.13 -9.53 1.59
CA ILE A 231 4.87 -8.41 0.69
C ILE A 231 3.36 -8.16 0.63
N LEU A 232 2.94 -6.89 0.70
CA LEU A 232 1.55 -6.50 0.49
C LEU A 232 1.41 -5.80 -0.87
N GLY A 233 0.69 -6.40 -1.80
CA GLY A 233 0.52 -5.92 -3.17
C GLY A 233 -0.92 -5.59 -3.52
N GLY A 234 -1.15 -4.95 -4.67
CA GLY A 234 -2.49 -4.78 -5.22
C GLY A 234 -2.54 -3.96 -6.50
N PHE A 235 -3.69 -4.01 -7.16
CA PHE A 235 -4.01 -3.25 -8.38
C PHE A 235 -5.12 -2.23 -8.12
N SER A 236 -5.00 -1.02 -8.69
CA SER A 236 -6.04 0.03 -8.61
C SER A 236 -6.46 0.30 -7.16
N GLN A 237 -7.75 0.25 -6.81
CA GLN A 237 -8.24 0.40 -5.44
C GLN A 237 -7.55 -0.55 -4.43
N GLY A 238 -7.25 -1.78 -4.81
CA GLY A 238 -6.52 -2.74 -3.97
C GLY A 238 -5.06 -2.33 -3.76
N GLY A 239 -4.38 -1.84 -4.80
CA GLY A 239 -3.02 -1.28 -4.68
C GLY A 239 -2.98 -0.05 -3.77
N ALA A 240 -4.01 0.79 -3.86
CA ALA A 240 -4.19 1.95 -3.01
C ALA A 240 -4.40 1.56 -1.52
N LEU A 241 -5.23 0.56 -1.26
CA LEU A 241 -5.37 0.00 0.09
C LEU A 241 -4.07 -0.62 0.60
N SER A 242 -3.32 -1.33 -0.24
CA SER A 242 -2.04 -1.95 0.12
C SER A 242 -0.99 -0.90 0.51
N LEU A 243 -0.92 0.22 -0.22
CA LEU A 243 -0.10 1.38 0.15
C LEU A 243 -0.50 1.92 1.53
N TYR A 244 -1.78 2.28 1.73
CA TYR A 244 -2.24 2.85 3.01
C TYR A 244 -2.03 1.88 4.19
N THR A 245 -2.30 0.60 3.99
CA THR A 245 -2.18 -0.44 5.02
C THR A 245 -0.74 -0.62 5.45
N ALA A 246 0.20 -0.84 4.51
CA ALA A 246 1.59 -1.10 4.82
C ALA A 246 2.27 0.12 5.48
N LEU A 247 2.01 1.33 4.99
CA LEU A 247 2.57 2.56 5.56
C LEU A 247 2.03 2.87 6.97
N THR A 248 0.84 2.36 7.33
CA THR A 248 0.25 2.50 8.67
C THR A 248 0.36 1.23 9.53
N CYS A 249 1.14 0.23 9.10
CA CYS A 249 1.29 -1.04 9.78
C CYS A 249 2.33 -0.96 10.92
N SER A 250 2.06 -1.64 12.03
CA SER A 250 3.01 -1.85 13.14
C SER A 250 3.98 -3.02 12.90
N PHE A 251 3.70 -3.87 11.90
CA PHE A 251 4.58 -4.96 11.49
C PHE A 251 5.57 -4.49 10.42
N PRO A 252 6.87 -4.82 10.54
CA PRO A 252 7.87 -4.49 9.52
C PRO A 252 7.74 -5.45 8.32
N LEU A 253 6.89 -5.09 7.37
CA LEU A 253 6.68 -5.85 6.12
C LEU A 253 7.93 -5.81 5.23
N ALA A 254 8.08 -6.79 4.32
CA ALA A 254 9.19 -6.83 3.37
C ALA A 254 9.10 -5.70 2.32
N GLY A 255 7.90 -5.41 1.84
CA GLY A 255 7.68 -4.36 0.85
C GLY A 255 6.26 -4.30 0.28
N ILE A 256 6.08 -3.43 -0.71
CA ILE A 256 4.81 -3.16 -1.39
C ILE A 256 4.95 -3.33 -2.91
N VAL A 257 3.94 -3.94 -3.55
CA VAL A 257 3.75 -3.96 -5.01
C VAL A 257 2.47 -3.19 -5.37
N ALA A 258 2.61 -1.97 -5.90
CA ALA A 258 1.52 -1.03 -6.10
C ALA A 258 1.27 -0.76 -7.60
N LEU A 259 0.30 -1.45 -8.20
CA LEU A 259 0.04 -1.41 -9.65
C LEU A 259 -1.11 -0.45 -10.00
N SER A 260 -0.87 0.50 -10.91
CA SER A 260 -1.83 1.46 -11.49
C SER A 260 -2.81 2.06 -10.47
N CYS A 261 -2.26 2.66 -9.40
CA CYS A 261 -3.00 3.11 -8.21
C CYS A 261 -2.48 4.44 -7.64
N TRP A 262 -3.08 4.89 -6.54
CA TRP A 262 -2.75 6.11 -5.80
C TRP A 262 -2.52 5.80 -4.31
N LEU A 263 -1.95 6.74 -3.54
CA LEU A 263 -1.96 6.68 -2.06
C LEU A 263 -3.25 7.33 -1.51
N PRO A 264 -4.15 6.58 -0.84
CA PRO A 264 -5.31 7.17 -0.18
C PRO A 264 -4.93 8.05 1.00
N LEU A 265 -5.76 9.05 1.28
CA LEU A 265 -5.61 10.02 2.36
C LEU A 265 -4.23 10.72 2.33
N HIS A 266 -3.66 10.89 1.13
CA HIS A 266 -2.29 11.34 0.90
C HIS A 266 -1.90 12.61 1.68
N ARG A 267 -2.86 13.50 1.97
CA ARG A 267 -2.65 14.76 2.71
C ARG A 267 -2.17 14.54 4.14
N ALA A 268 -2.47 13.39 4.74
CA ALA A 268 -2.05 13.03 6.10
C ALA A 268 -0.61 12.49 6.19
N PHE A 269 0.06 12.22 5.06
CA PHE A 269 1.44 11.71 5.02
C PHE A 269 2.47 12.84 4.87
N PRO A 270 3.68 12.73 5.47
CA PRO A 270 4.23 11.55 6.13
C PRO A 270 3.76 11.31 7.58
N GLN A 271 3.03 12.24 8.22
CA GLN A 271 2.69 12.19 9.64
C GLN A 271 1.85 10.97 10.06
N ALA A 272 1.02 10.44 9.16
CA ALA A 272 0.23 9.22 9.40
C ALA A 272 1.03 7.91 9.30
N ALA A 273 2.28 7.94 8.82
CA ALA A 273 3.08 6.72 8.66
C ALA A 273 3.59 6.17 9.99
N ASN A 274 3.61 4.85 10.11
CA ASN A 274 4.27 4.16 11.22
C ASN A 274 5.80 4.25 11.06
N GLY A 275 6.55 4.25 12.18
CA GLY A 275 8.01 4.22 12.15
C GLY A 275 8.58 3.02 11.37
N MET A 276 7.89 1.88 11.39
CA MET A 276 8.27 0.67 10.64
C MET A 276 8.20 0.84 9.12
N ALA A 277 7.43 1.82 8.61
CA ALA A 277 7.29 2.05 7.18
C ALA A 277 8.61 2.45 6.49
N ARG A 278 9.57 2.98 7.25
CA ARG A 278 10.88 3.41 6.73
C ARG A 278 11.68 2.29 6.08
N ASP A 279 11.44 1.03 6.46
CA ASP A 279 12.21 -0.10 5.94
C ASP A 279 11.61 -0.81 4.73
N LEU A 280 10.36 -0.50 4.38
CA LEU A 280 9.66 -1.03 3.22
C LEU A 280 10.44 -0.77 1.92
N ALA A 281 10.64 -1.81 1.11
CA ALA A 281 10.88 -1.62 -0.32
C ALA A 281 9.54 -1.40 -1.05
N ILE A 282 9.49 -0.55 -2.07
CA ILE A 282 8.29 -0.32 -2.87
C ILE A 282 8.61 -0.44 -4.35
N LEU A 283 7.89 -1.32 -5.04
CA LEU A 283 7.72 -1.28 -6.48
C LEU A 283 6.35 -0.69 -6.78
N GLN A 284 6.33 0.46 -7.45
CA GLN A 284 5.13 1.06 -7.99
C GLN A 284 5.20 0.99 -9.53
N CYS A 285 4.13 0.53 -10.16
CA CYS A 285 4.02 0.39 -11.61
C CYS A 285 2.79 1.13 -12.13
N HIS A 286 2.83 1.64 -13.36
CA HIS A 286 1.69 2.36 -13.95
C HIS A 286 1.68 2.32 -15.48
N GLY A 287 0.53 2.11 -16.09
CA GLY A 287 0.33 2.30 -17.53
C GLY A 287 0.32 3.79 -17.92
N GLU A 288 1.07 4.17 -18.95
CA GLU A 288 1.19 5.59 -19.35
C GLU A 288 -0.08 6.14 -20.02
N LEU A 289 -0.94 5.27 -20.54
CA LEU A 289 -2.22 5.61 -21.17
C LEU A 289 -3.42 5.26 -20.28
N ASP A 290 -3.23 5.08 -18.97
CA ASP A 290 -4.30 4.77 -18.02
C ASP A 290 -5.38 5.87 -17.97
N PRO A 291 -6.64 5.59 -18.39
CA PRO A 291 -7.72 6.57 -18.40
C PRO A 291 -8.53 6.59 -17.09
N MET A 292 -8.32 5.62 -16.18
CA MET A 292 -9.08 5.45 -14.94
C MET A 292 -8.34 6.04 -13.74
N VAL A 293 -7.04 5.76 -13.64
CA VAL A 293 -6.12 6.35 -12.67
C VAL A 293 -4.98 6.99 -13.46
N PRO A 294 -5.09 8.27 -13.88
CA PRO A 294 -4.07 8.89 -14.74
C PRO A 294 -2.66 8.75 -14.16
N VAL A 295 -1.67 8.42 -15.00
CA VAL A 295 -0.27 8.16 -14.61
C VAL A 295 0.36 9.28 -13.74
N ARG A 296 -0.12 10.52 -13.88
CA ARG A 296 0.24 11.66 -13.01
C ARG A 296 -0.07 11.41 -11.52
N PHE A 297 -1.14 10.69 -11.19
CA PHE A 297 -1.48 10.33 -9.81
C PHE A 297 -0.52 9.28 -9.27
N GLY A 298 -0.06 8.36 -10.13
CA GLY A 298 1.04 7.45 -9.84
C GLY A 298 2.33 8.21 -9.52
N ALA A 299 2.70 9.18 -10.36
CA ALA A 299 3.89 10.02 -10.13
C ALA A 299 3.80 10.83 -8.81
N LEU A 300 2.69 11.53 -8.57
CA LEU A 300 2.44 12.27 -7.30
C LEU A 300 2.46 11.34 -6.08
N THR A 301 1.97 10.11 -6.24
CA THR A 301 2.07 9.06 -5.21
C THR A 301 3.54 8.68 -4.97
N SER A 302 4.32 8.44 -6.02
CA SER A 302 5.75 8.13 -5.90
C SER A 302 6.54 9.23 -5.17
N GLU A 303 6.27 10.50 -5.49
CA GLU A 303 6.85 11.65 -4.78
C GLU A 303 6.48 11.65 -3.30
N LYS A 304 5.20 11.37 -2.97
CA LYS A 304 4.72 11.32 -1.58
C LYS A 304 5.32 10.15 -0.79
N LEU A 305 5.52 9.00 -1.42
CA LEU A 305 6.16 7.82 -0.82
C LEU A 305 7.63 8.08 -0.47
N LYS A 306 8.35 8.83 -1.31
CA LYS A 306 9.74 9.27 -1.09
C LYS A 306 9.91 10.25 0.10
N LEU A 307 8.81 10.72 0.69
CA LEU A 307 8.81 11.50 1.95
C LEU A 307 8.59 10.63 3.20
N VAL A 308 8.19 9.37 3.04
CA VAL A 308 7.95 8.39 4.13
C VAL A 308 9.07 7.35 4.18
N VAL A 309 9.50 6.90 3.01
CA VAL A 309 10.43 5.80 2.76
C VAL A 309 11.68 6.36 2.07
N PRO A 310 12.90 5.89 2.39
CA PRO A 310 14.12 6.33 1.70
C PRO A 310 13.98 6.23 0.17
N PRO A 311 14.30 7.29 -0.61
CA PRO A 311 14.03 7.29 -2.05
C PRO A 311 14.67 6.14 -2.84
N SER A 312 15.80 5.62 -2.37
CA SER A 312 16.48 4.44 -2.93
C SER A 312 15.71 3.12 -2.77
N LYS A 313 14.70 3.07 -1.87
CA LYS A 313 13.78 1.93 -1.69
C LYS A 313 12.50 2.08 -2.53
N VAL A 314 12.25 3.20 -3.21
CA VAL A 314 11.01 3.48 -3.96
C VAL A 314 11.28 3.47 -5.48
N GLN A 315 10.95 2.36 -6.14
CA GLN A 315 10.96 2.24 -7.59
C GLN A 315 9.61 2.67 -8.18
N PHE A 316 9.63 3.47 -9.25
CA PHE A 316 8.46 3.79 -10.06
C PHE A 316 8.76 3.46 -11.52
N LYS A 317 8.06 2.46 -12.07
CA LYS A 317 8.20 2.00 -13.47
C LYS A 317 6.94 2.37 -14.24
N THR A 318 7.07 3.11 -15.34
CA THR A 318 5.96 3.39 -16.26
C THR A 318 6.04 2.51 -17.50
N TYR A 319 4.88 2.20 -18.07
CA TYR A 319 4.76 1.26 -19.19
C TYR A 319 4.06 1.93 -20.39
N PRO A 320 4.83 2.33 -21.43
CA PRO A 320 4.29 2.95 -22.64
C PRO A 320 3.22 2.10 -23.31
N GLY A 321 2.15 2.74 -23.78
CA GLY A 321 1.03 2.08 -24.46
C GLY A 321 0.06 1.29 -23.56
N VAL A 322 0.42 1.02 -22.30
CA VAL A 322 -0.44 0.29 -21.34
C VAL A 322 -1.48 1.24 -20.74
N MET A 323 -2.72 0.75 -20.61
CA MET A 323 -3.87 1.47 -20.04
C MET A 323 -4.11 1.05 -18.57
N HIS A 324 -5.36 1.00 -18.10
CA HIS A 324 -5.70 0.47 -16.77
C HIS A 324 -5.68 -1.08 -16.75
N SER A 325 -4.50 -1.66 -17.00
CA SER A 325 -4.25 -3.10 -16.99
C SER A 325 -2.80 -3.38 -16.60
N SER A 326 -2.46 -4.65 -16.35
CA SER A 326 -1.07 -5.11 -16.29
C SER A 326 -0.51 -5.42 -17.68
N CYS A 327 0.80 -5.74 -17.76
CA CYS A 327 1.46 -6.25 -18.96
C CYS A 327 2.59 -7.25 -18.60
N PRO A 328 3.10 -8.05 -19.55
CA PRO A 328 4.18 -9.03 -19.26
C PRO A 328 5.44 -8.40 -18.67
N GLN A 329 5.82 -7.20 -19.11
CA GLN A 329 6.97 -6.45 -18.61
C GLN A 329 6.76 -5.88 -17.20
N GLU A 330 5.51 -5.63 -16.80
CA GLU A 330 5.14 -5.30 -15.43
C GLU A 330 5.22 -6.55 -14.54
N MET A 331 4.64 -7.68 -14.98
CA MET A 331 4.68 -8.94 -14.23
C MET A 331 6.12 -9.45 -14.05
N ALA A 332 7.00 -9.27 -15.05
CA ALA A 332 8.43 -9.56 -14.92
C ALA A 332 9.10 -8.67 -13.85
N ALA A 333 8.84 -7.37 -13.85
CA ALA A 333 9.34 -6.45 -12.83
C ALA A 333 8.83 -6.79 -11.41
N VAL A 334 7.57 -7.23 -11.29
CA VAL A 334 6.99 -7.72 -10.04
C VAL A 334 7.69 -9.00 -9.59
N LYS A 335 7.97 -9.94 -10.51
CA LYS A 335 8.71 -11.17 -10.21
C LYS A 335 10.11 -10.87 -9.68
N GLU A 336 10.91 -10.07 -10.40
CA GLU A 336 12.26 -9.64 -9.99
C GLU A 336 12.28 -9.05 -8.57
N PHE A 337 11.26 -8.24 -8.25
CA PHE A 337 11.13 -7.56 -6.97
C PHE A 337 10.79 -8.53 -5.84
N ILE A 338 9.89 -9.49 -6.08
CA ILE A 338 9.55 -10.55 -5.10
C ILE A 338 10.76 -11.48 -4.89
N GLU A 339 11.42 -11.95 -5.96
CA GLU A 339 12.63 -12.81 -5.88
C GLU A 339 13.75 -12.15 -5.08
N LYS A 340 13.98 -10.85 -5.28
CA LYS A 340 15.02 -10.08 -4.60
C LYS A 340 14.74 -9.83 -3.11
N LEU A 341 13.47 -9.64 -2.73
CA LEU A 341 13.08 -9.34 -1.34
C LEU A 341 12.79 -10.58 -0.50
N LEU A 342 12.30 -11.65 -1.14
CA LEU A 342 11.91 -12.90 -0.50
C LEU A 342 12.78 -14.09 -0.98
N PRO A 343 14.13 -14.01 -0.93
CA PRO A 343 14.99 -15.10 -1.42
C PRO A 343 14.76 -16.41 -0.64
N PRO A 344 15.19 -17.57 -1.16
CA PRO A 344 15.26 -18.81 -0.38
C PRO A 344 16.01 -18.64 0.94
N ILE A 345 15.70 -19.47 1.93
CA ILE A 345 16.36 -19.59 3.25
C ILE A 345 16.68 -21.06 3.48
#